data_AF-A0A9D6V9Y0-F1
#
_entry.id   AF-A0A9D6V9Y0-F1
#
_cell.length_a   1.000
_cell.length_b   1.000
_cell.length_c   1.000
_cell.angle_alpha   90.00
_cell.angle_beta   90.00
_cell.angle_gamma   90.00
#
_symmetry.space_group_name_H-M   'P 1'
#
loop_
_entity.id
_entity.type
_entity.pdbx_description
1 polymer ?
#
loop_
_entity_poly.entity_id
_entity_poly.type
_entity_poly.pdbx_seq_one_letter_code
_entity_poly.pdbx_strand_id
1 'polypeptide(L)'
;MDILIKNVSLLSVGIAVICMGILALIVLLENRRSVTNKIFFFFSLITAIWSILNYLSFQFNNQFLILWILRFVMFLGVWHAFSIFTLFYVFPKEKVKFSKLYKFILIPTIIIVSSLTLTPLVFVQITEMLPDGGAAKIINGPIMPIFGLIVIGLIASGFWILIRKMLKTTGIEKKQFIFIFIGAVIFFFLLLIYNFILPAFFNNPYLIPLSAIFIFPFIGFTSYAILKHGLFNVKIIATELLVFIIWIFCL
;
A
#
# COMPACT_ATOMS: atom_id res chain seq x y z
N MET A 1 -8.35 -23.49 -5.68
CA MET A 1 -8.89 -22.30 -5.01
C MET A 1 -10.39 -22.42 -5.02
N ASP A 2 -10.97 -22.67 -3.85
CA ASP A 2 -12.41 -22.77 -3.71
C ASP A 2 -13.08 -21.52 -4.28
N ILE A 3 -14.22 -21.72 -4.97
CA ILE A 3 -15.04 -20.64 -5.55
C ILE A 3 -15.31 -19.54 -4.51
N LEU A 4 -15.47 -19.93 -3.24
CA LEU A 4 -15.63 -19.03 -2.11
C LEU A 4 -14.45 -18.07 -1.94
N ILE A 5 -13.21 -18.57 -1.94
CA ILE A 5 -12.01 -17.74 -1.74
C ILE A 5 -11.85 -16.74 -2.89
N LYS A 6 -12.16 -17.15 -4.12
CA LYS A 6 -12.13 -16.27 -5.29
C LYS A 6 -13.16 -15.14 -5.19
N ASN A 7 -14.39 -15.44 -4.80
CA ASN A 7 -15.43 -14.42 -4.64
C ASN A 7 -15.13 -13.47 -3.47
N VAL A 8 -14.66 -14.02 -2.34
CA VAL A 8 -14.27 -13.22 -1.16
C VAL A 8 -13.10 -12.31 -1.48
N SER A 9 -12.07 -12.80 -2.19
CA SER A 9 -10.92 -11.97 -2.58
C SER A 9 -11.32 -10.86 -3.55
N LEU A 10 -12.13 -11.16 -4.57
CA LEU A 10 -12.65 -10.14 -5.50
C LEU A 10 -13.43 -9.04 -4.77
N LEU A 11 -14.37 -9.43 -3.91
CA LEU A 11 -15.17 -8.49 -3.12
C LEU A 11 -14.29 -7.65 -2.20
N SER A 12 -13.32 -8.30 -1.53
CA SER A 12 -12.39 -7.63 -0.63
C SER A 12 -11.52 -6.59 -1.36
N VAL A 13 -11.01 -6.93 -2.55
CA VAL A 13 -10.26 -5.99 -3.40
C VAL A 13 -11.13 -4.81 -3.80
N GLY A 14 -12.36 -5.06 -4.28
CA GLY A 14 -13.28 -4.01 -4.70
C GLY A 14 -13.59 -3.03 -3.56
N ILE A 15 -13.98 -3.55 -2.39
CA ILE A 15 -14.28 -2.73 -1.21
C ILE A 15 -13.03 -1.96 -0.75
N ALA A 16 -11.87 -2.63 -0.67
CA ALA A 16 -10.63 -1.98 -0.25
C ALA A 16 -10.24 -0.83 -1.18
N VAL A 17 -10.31 -1.03 -2.50
CA VAL A 17 -10.00 0.00 -3.50
C VAL A 17 -10.97 1.17 -3.40
N ILE A 18 -12.27 0.91 -3.28
CA ILE A 18 -13.29 1.96 -3.15
C ILE A 18 -13.10 2.75 -1.86
N CYS A 19 -13.00 2.08 -0.71
CA CYS A 19 -12.82 2.73 0.59
C CYS A 19 -11.53 3.57 0.63
N MET A 20 -10.42 3.01 0.14
CA MET A 20 -9.14 3.71 0.09
C MET A 20 -9.19 4.89 -0.88
N GLY A 21 -9.82 4.72 -2.06
CA GLY A 21 -9.99 5.77 -3.06
C GLY A 21 -10.82 6.94 -2.55
N ILE A 22 -11.95 6.66 -1.90
CA ILE A 22 -12.80 7.70 -1.28
C ILE A 22 -12.01 8.45 -0.21
N LEU A 23 -11.36 7.72 0.70
CA LEU A 23 -10.57 8.34 1.77
C LEU A 23 -9.45 9.23 1.21
N ALA A 24 -8.74 8.75 0.19
CA ALA A 24 -7.67 9.46 -0.48
C ALA A 24 -8.13 10.72 -1.20
N LEU A 25 -9.28 10.65 -1.90
CA LEU A 25 -9.88 11.79 -2.58
C LEU A 25 -10.33 12.86 -1.58
N ILE A 26 -11.02 12.45 -0.52
CA ILE A 26 -11.45 13.37 0.56
C ILE A 26 -10.23 14.11 1.14
N VAL A 27 -9.17 13.38 1.49
CA VAL A 27 -7.94 13.97 2.02
C VAL A 27 -7.27 14.90 1.01
N LEU A 28 -7.22 14.53 -0.27
CA LEU A 28 -6.62 15.37 -1.31
C LEU A 28 -7.40 16.67 -1.54
N LEU A 29 -8.74 16.59 -1.56
CA LEU A 29 -9.62 17.72 -1.79
C LEU A 29 -9.55 18.73 -0.64
N GLU A 30 -9.37 18.25 0.60
CA GLU A 30 -9.31 19.10 1.80
C GLU A 30 -8.15 20.10 1.72
N ASN A 31 -6.98 19.66 1.26
CA ASN A 31 -5.87 20.56 1.02
C ASN A 31 -4.99 20.09 -0.13
N ARG A 32 -5.35 20.54 -1.34
CA ARG A 32 -4.59 20.26 -2.58
C ARG A 32 -3.17 20.85 -2.58
N ARG A 33 -2.84 21.76 -1.66
CA ARG A 33 -1.49 22.34 -1.53
C ARG A 33 -0.62 21.55 -0.56
N SER A 34 -1.21 20.79 0.36
CA SER A 34 -0.51 19.95 1.32
C SER A 34 0.25 18.82 0.62
N VAL A 35 1.56 18.80 0.84
CA VAL A 35 2.46 17.73 0.38
C VAL A 35 2.04 16.39 1.02
N THR A 36 1.62 16.40 2.28
CA THR A 36 1.14 15.19 2.96
C THR A 36 -0.10 14.61 2.28
N ASN A 37 -1.08 15.45 1.91
CA ASN A 37 -2.33 14.98 1.32
C ASN A 37 -2.07 14.42 -0.09
N LYS A 38 -1.19 15.05 -0.88
CA LYS A 38 -0.75 14.53 -2.19
C LYS A 38 -0.07 13.17 -2.08
N ILE A 39 0.82 13.00 -1.10
CA ILE A 39 1.53 11.73 -0.90
C ILE A 39 0.60 10.66 -0.37
N PHE A 40 -0.36 11.00 0.51
CA PHE A 40 -1.39 10.07 0.95
C PHE A 40 -2.24 9.57 -0.22
N PHE A 41 -2.63 10.47 -1.13
CA PHE A 41 -3.32 10.10 -2.36
C PHE A 41 -2.47 9.20 -3.28
N PHE A 42 -1.20 9.56 -3.49
CA PHE A 42 -0.28 8.74 -4.29
C PHE A 42 -0.07 7.34 -3.70
N PHE A 43 0.15 7.24 -2.39
CA PHE A 43 0.21 5.97 -1.67
C PHE A 43 -1.05 5.14 -1.92
N SER A 44 -2.22 5.73 -1.71
CA SER A 44 -3.51 5.08 -1.90
C SER A 44 -3.73 4.56 -3.32
N LEU A 45 -3.35 5.35 -4.33
CA LEU A 45 -3.43 4.95 -5.74
C LEU A 45 -2.50 3.77 -6.03
N ILE A 46 -1.25 3.82 -5.57
CA ILE A 46 -0.29 2.73 -5.74
C ILE A 46 -0.80 1.45 -5.06
N THR A 47 -1.33 1.55 -3.83
CA THR A 47 -1.87 0.39 -3.11
C THR A 47 -3.09 -0.20 -3.83
N ALA A 48 -3.96 0.63 -4.41
CA ALA A 48 -5.11 0.17 -5.17
C ALA A 48 -4.69 -0.61 -6.43
N ILE A 49 -3.80 -0.04 -7.23
CA ILE A 49 -3.30 -0.70 -8.44
C ILE A 49 -2.55 -2.00 -8.08
N TRP A 50 -1.72 -1.95 -7.03
CA TRP A 50 -1.00 -3.13 -6.53
C TRP A 50 -1.97 -4.25 -6.11
N SER A 51 -3.04 -3.91 -5.37
CA SER A 51 -4.05 -4.86 -4.92
C SER A 51 -4.77 -5.54 -6.09
N ILE A 52 -5.14 -4.75 -7.11
CA ILE A 52 -5.79 -5.26 -8.33
C ILE A 52 -4.85 -6.21 -9.07
N LEU A 53 -3.59 -5.82 -9.31
CA LEU A 53 -2.62 -6.67 -10.01
C LEU A 53 -2.29 -7.94 -9.21
N ASN A 54 -2.17 -7.83 -7.89
CA ASN A 54 -1.92 -8.99 -7.04
C ASN A 54 -3.07 -10.01 -7.15
N TYR A 55 -4.32 -9.55 -7.10
CA TYR A 55 -5.49 -10.41 -7.33
C TYR A 55 -5.49 -11.03 -8.74
N LEU A 56 -5.23 -10.23 -9.77
CA LEU A 56 -5.19 -10.69 -11.16
C LEU A 56 -4.12 -11.76 -11.39
N SER A 57 -3.02 -11.75 -10.64
CA SER A 57 -1.95 -12.76 -10.79
C SER A 57 -2.41 -14.21 -10.54
N PHE A 58 -3.53 -14.40 -9.84
CA PHE A 58 -4.14 -15.71 -9.55
C PHE A 58 -5.32 -16.05 -10.47
N GLN A 59 -5.70 -15.19 -11.40
CA GLN A 59 -6.90 -15.39 -12.24
C GLN A 59 -6.60 -15.99 -13.61
N PHE A 60 -5.32 -16.11 -13.96
CA PHE A 60 -4.89 -16.58 -15.28
C PHE A 60 -4.17 -17.92 -15.18
N ASN A 61 -4.24 -18.70 -16.28
CA ASN A 61 -3.53 -19.96 -16.45
C ASN A 61 -2.32 -19.83 -17.40
N ASN A 62 -2.13 -18.66 -18.01
CA ASN A 62 -1.02 -18.41 -18.91
C ASN A 62 0.22 -17.93 -18.12
N GLN A 63 1.25 -18.77 -18.08
CA GLN A 63 2.51 -18.51 -17.37
C GLN A 63 3.19 -17.20 -17.79
N PHE A 64 3.21 -16.88 -19.09
CA PHE A 64 3.84 -15.65 -19.58
C PHE A 64 3.14 -14.41 -19.03
N LEU A 65 1.80 -14.43 -19.04
CA LEU A 65 0.99 -13.32 -18.55
C LEU A 65 1.13 -13.16 -17.03
N ILE A 66 1.10 -14.25 -16.27
CA ILE A 66 1.29 -14.22 -14.80
C ILE A 66 2.67 -13.68 -14.44
N LEU A 67 3.73 -14.10 -15.13
CA LEU A 67 5.09 -13.59 -14.91
C LEU A 67 5.16 -12.07 -15.06
N TRP A 68 4.53 -11.51 -16.10
CA TRP A 68 4.48 -10.07 -16.29
C TRP A 68 3.69 -9.36 -15.19
N ILE A 69 2.51 -9.89 -14.82
CA ILE A 69 1.73 -9.32 -13.72
C ILE A 69 2.55 -9.32 -12.44
N LEU A 70 3.20 -10.43 -12.10
CA LEU A 70 4.04 -10.53 -10.90
C LEU A 70 5.21 -9.54 -10.93
N ARG A 71 5.86 -9.33 -12.08
CA ARG A 71 6.89 -8.29 -12.24
C ARG A 71 6.33 -6.88 -11.99
N PHE A 72 5.12 -6.58 -12.47
CA PHE A 72 4.45 -5.31 -12.16
C PHE A 72 4.04 -5.20 -10.69
N VAL A 73 3.62 -6.30 -10.05
CA VAL A 73 3.36 -6.35 -8.60
C VAL A 73 4.61 -6.00 -7.81
N MET A 74 5.78 -6.51 -8.22
CA MET A 74 7.07 -6.16 -7.59
C MET A 74 7.46 -4.70 -7.83
N PHE A 75 7.31 -4.21 -9.06
CA PHE A 75 7.53 -2.81 -9.40
C PHE A 75 6.70 -1.90 -8.50
N LEU A 76 5.40 -2.15 -8.41
CA LEU A 76 4.50 -1.40 -7.54
C LEU A 76 4.82 -1.61 -6.05
N GLY A 77 5.33 -2.76 -5.66
CA GLY A 77 5.78 -3.03 -4.29
C GLY A 77 6.90 -2.08 -3.84
N VAL A 78 7.85 -1.76 -4.73
CA VAL A 78 8.90 -0.75 -4.45
C VAL A 78 8.26 0.64 -4.27
N TRP A 79 7.38 1.04 -5.18
CA TRP A 79 6.68 2.33 -5.09
C TRP A 79 5.74 2.43 -3.89
N HIS A 80 5.16 1.31 -3.47
CA HIS A 80 4.32 1.21 -2.28
C HIS A 80 5.14 1.45 -1.01
N ALA A 81 6.28 0.77 -0.88
CA ALA A 81 7.21 0.97 0.23
C ALA A 81 7.78 2.40 0.25
N PHE A 82 8.11 2.95 -0.93
CA PHE A 82 8.62 4.31 -1.04
C PHE A 82 7.55 5.35 -0.69
N SER A 83 6.31 5.17 -1.12
CA SER A 83 5.22 6.11 -0.84
C SER A 83 4.83 6.12 0.63
N ILE A 84 4.80 4.97 1.32
CA ILE A 84 4.56 4.96 2.78
C ILE A 84 5.73 5.59 3.56
N PHE A 85 6.97 5.31 3.18
CA PHE A 85 8.15 5.97 3.77
C PHE A 85 8.04 7.48 3.62
N THR A 86 7.72 7.92 2.40
CA THR A 86 7.59 9.33 2.05
C THR A 86 6.43 9.97 2.80
N LEU A 87 5.31 9.27 2.95
CA LEU A 87 4.16 9.72 3.74
C LEU A 87 4.60 9.99 5.17
N PHE A 88 5.23 9.03 5.83
CA PHE A 88 5.71 9.20 7.21
C PHE A 88 6.82 10.24 7.33
N TYR A 89 7.64 10.43 6.29
CA TYR A 89 8.64 11.49 6.23
C TYR A 89 8.00 12.89 6.23
N VAL A 90 6.94 13.11 5.42
CA VAL A 90 6.32 14.43 5.30
C VAL A 90 5.25 14.71 6.37
N PHE A 91 4.56 13.67 6.84
CA PHE A 91 3.39 13.79 7.69
C PHE A 91 3.67 14.48 9.04
N PRO A 92 2.80 15.38 9.54
CA PRO A 92 1.59 15.96 8.94
C PRO A 92 1.85 17.35 8.31
N LYS A 93 3.03 17.60 7.75
CA LYS A 93 3.41 18.94 7.28
C LYS A 93 2.77 19.27 5.93
N GLU A 94 2.28 20.50 5.77
CA GLU A 94 1.77 20.98 4.49
C GLU A 94 2.89 21.21 3.47
N LYS A 95 4.05 21.71 3.91
CA LYS A 95 5.21 21.98 3.06
C LYS A 95 6.45 21.34 3.66
N VAL A 96 7.23 20.64 2.84
CA VAL A 96 8.48 20.00 3.24
C VAL A 96 9.56 20.29 2.21
N LYS A 97 10.72 20.73 2.69
CA LYS A 97 11.94 20.79 1.87
C LYS A 97 12.62 19.42 1.94
N PHE A 98 12.63 18.69 0.84
CA PHE A 98 13.35 17.43 0.74
C PHE A 98 14.87 17.66 0.72
N SER A 99 15.62 16.81 1.42
CA SER A 99 17.08 16.86 1.45
C SER A 99 17.67 16.51 0.08
N LYS A 100 18.92 16.93 -0.17
CA LYS A 100 19.64 16.57 -1.41
C LYS A 100 19.80 15.06 -1.55
N LEU A 101 20.09 14.34 -0.45
CA LEU A 101 20.18 12.88 -0.42
C LEU A 101 18.86 12.22 -0.87
N TYR A 102 17.72 12.73 -0.41
CA TYR A 102 16.41 12.22 -0.84
C TYR A 102 16.23 12.37 -2.35
N LYS A 103 16.55 13.54 -2.91
CA LYS A 103 16.33 13.83 -4.34
C LYS A 103 17.33 13.15 -5.27
N PHE A 104 18.60 13.12 -4.91
CA PHE A 104 19.69 12.70 -5.80
C PHE A 104 20.22 11.30 -5.54
N ILE A 105 19.85 10.68 -4.41
CA ILE A 105 20.26 9.30 -4.09
C ILE A 105 19.04 8.40 -3.97
N LEU A 106 18.10 8.75 -3.09
CA LEU A 106 16.95 7.87 -2.82
C LEU A 106 16.07 7.71 -4.06
N ILE A 107 15.57 8.80 -4.66
CA ILE A 107 14.68 8.72 -5.84
C ILE A 107 15.33 7.95 -6.99
N PRO A 108 16.58 8.24 -7.43
CA PRO A 108 17.22 7.45 -8.48
C PRO A 108 17.36 5.96 -8.12
N THR A 109 17.69 5.64 -6.87
CA THR A 109 17.76 4.24 -6.40
C THR A 109 16.41 3.54 -6.55
N ILE A 110 15.31 4.21 -6.15
CA ILE A 110 13.95 3.67 -6.30
C ILE A 110 13.59 3.45 -7.76
N ILE A 111 13.90 4.41 -8.65
CA ILE A 111 13.65 4.28 -10.08
C ILE A 111 14.43 3.10 -10.65
N ILE A 112 15.74 3.03 -10.39
CA ILE A 112 16.60 1.96 -10.91
C ILE A 112 16.09 0.59 -10.43
N VAL A 113 15.89 0.42 -9.12
CA VAL A 113 15.50 -0.87 -8.55
C VAL A 113 14.10 -1.27 -9.01
N SER A 114 13.14 -0.34 -9.03
CA SER A 114 11.80 -0.65 -9.56
C SER A 114 11.88 -1.05 -11.03
N SER A 115 12.61 -0.32 -11.89
CA SER A 115 12.79 -0.70 -13.29
C SER A 115 13.44 -2.08 -13.46
N LEU A 116 14.43 -2.44 -12.63
CA LEU A 116 15.03 -3.78 -12.66
C LEU A 116 14.04 -4.89 -12.32
N THR A 117 13.03 -4.62 -11.48
CA THR A 117 11.96 -5.61 -11.20
C THR A 117 11.05 -5.89 -12.40
N LEU A 118 11.06 -5.08 -13.45
CA LEU A 118 10.31 -5.37 -14.68
C LEU A 118 11.03 -6.37 -15.60
N THR A 119 12.24 -6.79 -15.23
CA THR A 119 13.09 -7.69 -16.04
C THR A 119 13.09 -9.12 -15.48
N PRO A 120 13.62 -10.10 -16.23
CA PRO A 120 13.85 -11.46 -15.73
C PRO A 120 14.78 -11.56 -14.51
N LEU A 121 15.42 -10.46 -14.11
CA LEU A 121 16.28 -10.41 -12.93
C LEU A 121 15.52 -10.57 -11.61
N VAL A 122 14.19 -10.34 -11.56
CA VAL A 122 13.37 -10.56 -10.35
C VAL A 122 12.72 -11.92 -10.30
N PHE A 123 12.10 -12.34 -11.41
CA PHE A 123 11.46 -13.64 -11.56
C PHE A 123 11.89 -14.21 -12.90
N VAL A 124 12.62 -15.32 -12.83
CA VAL A 124 13.19 -16.00 -14.00
C VAL A 124 12.08 -16.75 -14.73
N GLN A 125 11.42 -17.67 -14.03
CA GLN A 125 10.33 -18.49 -14.56
C GLN A 125 9.43 -19.03 -13.45
N ILE A 126 8.20 -19.41 -13.83
CA ILE A 126 7.29 -20.20 -13.00
C ILE A 126 7.60 -21.67 -13.28
N THR A 127 7.83 -22.47 -12.24
CA THR A 127 8.10 -23.91 -12.38
C THR A 127 6.88 -24.76 -12.12
N GLU A 128 5.97 -24.27 -11.27
CA GLU A 128 4.75 -24.98 -10.90
C GLU A 128 3.59 -24.00 -10.88
N MET A 129 2.48 -24.38 -11.50
CA MET A 129 1.24 -23.61 -11.52
C MET A 129 0.27 -24.19 -10.48
N LEU A 130 -0.56 -23.33 -9.89
CA LEU A 130 -1.68 -23.78 -9.08
C LEU A 130 -2.76 -24.40 -9.98
N PRO A 131 -3.50 -25.43 -9.52
CA PRO A 131 -4.54 -26.10 -10.32
C PRO A 131 -5.62 -25.16 -10.86
N ASP A 132 -5.88 -24.06 -10.15
CA ASP A 132 -6.96 -23.11 -10.45
C ASP A 132 -6.45 -21.73 -10.89
N GLY A 133 -5.17 -21.65 -11.30
CA GLY A 133 -4.54 -20.41 -11.77
C GLY A 133 -3.59 -19.76 -10.76
N GLY A 134 -2.63 -19.02 -11.28
CA GLY A 134 -1.51 -18.45 -10.51
C GLY A 134 -0.28 -19.34 -10.40
N ALA A 135 0.81 -18.76 -9.89
CA ALA A 135 2.08 -19.45 -9.71
C ALA A 135 2.12 -20.14 -8.33
N ALA A 136 2.33 -21.45 -8.30
CA ALA A 136 2.61 -22.19 -7.07
C ALA A 136 4.07 -21.98 -6.64
N LYS A 137 4.98 -22.03 -7.62
CA LYS A 137 6.43 -21.93 -7.38
C LYS A 137 7.11 -21.11 -8.46
N ILE A 138 7.97 -20.18 -8.02
CA ILE A 138 8.67 -19.21 -8.86
C ILE A 138 10.16 -19.29 -8.55
N ILE A 139 10.98 -19.28 -9.60
CA ILE A 139 12.43 -19.11 -9.45
C ILE A 139 12.72 -17.62 -9.33
N ASN A 140 13.17 -17.22 -8.13
CA ASN A 140 13.62 -15.87 -7.84
C ASN A 140 14.94 -15.58 -8.58
N GLY A 141 15.01 -14.41 -9.22
CA GLY A 141 16.22 -13.93 -9.85
C GLY A 141 17.14 -13.16 -8.88
N PRO A 142 18.33 -12.76 -9.34
CA PRO A 142 19.37 -12.16 -8.50
C PRO A 142 19.00 -10.80 -7.89
N ILE A 143 18.02 -10.07 -8.43
CA ILE A 143 17.59 -8.77 -7.85
C ILE A 143 16.67 -8.95 -6.63
N MET A 144 16.12 -10.15 -6.40
CA MET A 144 15.13 -10.38 -5.35
C MET A 144 15.63 -10.01 -3.92
N PRO A 145 16.88 -10.33 -3.52
CA PRO A 145 17.42 -9.88 -2.23
C PRO A 145 17.56 -8.34 -2.14
N ILE A 146 17.97 -7.69 -3.24
CA ILE A 146 18.10 -6.22 -3.30
C ILE A 146 16.73 -5.56 -3.19
N PHE A 147 15.73 -6.10 -3.88
CA PHE A 147 14.32 -5.69 -3.73
C PHE A 147 13.87 -5.78 -2.27
N GLY A 148 14.08 -6.94 -1.64
CA GLY A 148 13.69 -7.18 -0.24
C GLY A 148 14.37 -6.20 0.72
N LEU A 149 15.68 -6.00 0.56
CA LEU A 149 16.46 -5.06 1.37
C LEU A 149 15.93 -3.62 1.25
N ILE A 150 15.62 -3.15 0.05
CA ILE A 150 15.11 -1.80 -0.18
C ILE A 150 13.70 -1.64 0.39
N VAL A 151 12.80 -2.60 0.13
CA VAL A 151 11.41 -2.54 0.60
C VAL A 151 11.37 -2.57 2.13
N ILE A 152 12.06 -3.53 2.75
CA ILE A 152 12.13 -3.64 4.22
C ILE A 152 12.81 -2.40 4.81
N GLY A 153 13.92 -1.94 4.21
CA GLY A 153 14.65 -0.76 4.65
C GLY A 153 13.81 0.51 4.63
N LEU A 154 13.01 0.72 3.57
CA LEU A 154 12.08 1.85 3.45
C LEU A 154 10.97 1.78 4.50
N ILE A 155 10.34 0.62 4.65
CA ILE A 155 9.24 0.42 5.61
C ILE A 155 9.76 0.64 7.04
N ALA A 156 10.88 0.01 7.40
CA ALA A 156 11.50 0.16 8.72
C ALA A 156 11.92 1.61 8.99
N SER A 157 12.54 2.29 8.02
CA SER A 157 12.91 3.70 8.13
C SER A 157 11.69 4.60 8.30
N GLY A 158 10.60 4.30 7.58
CA GLY A 158 9.33 5.03 7.69
C GLY A 158 8.74 4.90 9.09
N PHE A 159 8.64 3.67 9.61
CA PHE A 159 8.16 3.43 10.97
C PHE A 159 9.06 4.11 12.01
N TRP A 160 10.38 4.05 11.84
CA TRP A 160 11.31 4.74 12.73
C TRP A 160 11.05 6.25 12.77
N ILE A 161 10.86 6.89 11.61
CA ILE A 161 10.53 8.31 11.53
C ILE A 161 9.21 8.60 12.24
N LEU A 162 8.19 7.78 12.02
CA LEU A 162 6.87 7.97 12.63
C LEU A 162 6.93 7.83 14.15
N ILE A 163 7.65 6.84 14.67
CA ILE A 163 7.89 6.64 16.10
C ILE A 163 8.62 7.85 16.70
N ARG A 164 9.70 8.33 16.06
CA ARG A 164 10.43 9.53 16.52
C ARG A 164 9.53 10.76 16.59
N LYS A 165 8.62 10.94 15.63
CA LYS A 165 7.65 12.04 15.65
C LYS A 165 6.64 11.87 16.79
N MET A 166 6.09 10.67 16.95
CA MET A 166 5.13 10.32 18.00
C MET A 166 5.69 10.52 19.41
N LEU A 167 6.98 10.26 19.63
CA LEU A 167 7.64 10.48 20.91
C LEU A 167 7.85 11.97 21.24
N LYS A 168 7.88 12.84 20.23
CA LYS A 168 8.10 14.29 20.39
C LYS A 168 6.82 15.11 20.45
N THR A 169 5.67 14.52 20.10
CA THR A 169 4.38 15.20 20.08
C THR A 169 3.54 14.85 21.31
N THR A 170 2.63 15.75 21.69
CA THR A 170 1.71 15.60 22.83
C THR A 170 0.27 15.88 22.37
N GLY A 171 -0.71 15.62 23.24
CA GLY A 171 -2.11 15.96 22.97
C GLY A 171 -2.73 15.22 21.78
N ILE A 172 -3.49 15.95 20.95
CA ILE A 172 -4.28 15.40 19.84
C ILE A 172 -3.38 14.87 18.73
N GLU A 173 -2.31 15.57 18.39
CA GLU A 173 -1.38 15.13 17.34
C GLU A 173 -0.77 13.77 17.67
N LYS A 174 -0.37 13.54 18.93
CA LYS A 174 0.14 12.22 19.37
C LYS A 174 -0.87 11.11 19.11
N LYS A 175 -2.16 11.35 19.38
CA LYS A 175 -3.23 10.35 19.11
C LYS A 175 -3.35 10.07 17.60
N GLN A 176 -3.30 11.10 16.76
CA GLN A 176 -3.30 10.94 15.30
C GLN A 176 -2.14 10.06 14.82
N PHE A 177 -0.92 10.31 15.32
CA PHE A 177 0.25 9.48 15.02
C PHE A 177 0.06 8.03 15.46
N ILE A 178 -0.44 7.79 16.68
CA ILE A 178 -0.67 6.45 17.23
C ILE A 178 -1.64 5.65 16.35
N PHE A 179 -2.75 6.24 15.93
CA PHE A 179 -3.73 5.52 15.11
C PHE A 179 -3.18 5.15 13.73
N ILE A 180 -2.51 6.08 13.05
CA ILE A 180 -1.85 5.77 11.77
C ILE A 180 -0.78 4.69 11.97
N PHE A 181 0.03 4.80 13.03
CA PHE A 181 1.06 3.82 13.34
C PHE A 181 0.49 2.43 13.57
N ILE A 182 -0.53 2.28 14.43
CA ILE A 182 -1.18 0.98 14.71
C ILE A 182 -1.76 0.38 13.43
N GLY A 183 -2.51 1.17 12.65
CA GLY A 183 -3.09 0.69 11.40
C GLY A 183 -2.04 0.26 10.39
N ALA A 184 -0.95 1.01 10.27
CA ALA A 184 0.15 0.69 9.37
C ALA A 184 0.94 -0.54 9.85
N VAL A 185 1.25 -0.65 11.13
CA VAL A 185 1.96 -1.82 11.68
C VAL A 185 1.16 -3.08 11.42
N ILE A 186 -0.14 -3.09 11.74
CA ILE A 186 -0.99 -4.26 11.50
C ILE A 186 -1.01 -4.61 10.01
N PHE A 187 -1.21 -3.62 9.13
CA PHE A 187 -1.23 -3.83 7.68
C PHE A 187 0.07 -4.44 7.15
N PHE A 188 1.21 -3.81 7.43
CA PHE A 188 2.51 -4.27 6.93
C PHE A 188 2.96 -5.57 7.59
N PHE A 189 2.59 -5.82 8.84
CA PHE A 189 2.86 -7.09 9.51
C PHE A 189 2.09 -8.25 8.86
N LEU A 190 0.81 -8.06 8.58
CA LEU A 190 -0.01 -9.05 7.86
C LEU A 190 0.53 -9.28 6.43
N LEU A 191 0.88 -8.22 5.71
CA LEU A 191 1.53 -8.35 4.39
C LEU A 191 2.83 -9.16 4.48
N LEU A 192 3.73 -8.82 5.43
CA LEU A 192 5.00 -9.51 5.57
C LEU A 192 4.81 -11.01 5.87
N ILE A 193 3.90 -11.35 6.78
CA ILE A 193 3.63 -12.76 7.12
C ILE A 193 3.05 -13.50 5.92
N TYR A 194 1.94 -13.03 5.36
CA TYR A 194 1.15 -13.79 4.39
C TYR A 194 1.65 -13.70 2.95
N ASN A 195 2.34 -12.61 2.58
CA ASN A 195 2.85 -12.42 1.20
C ASN A 195 4.34 -12.73 1.07
N PHE A 196 5.09 -12.81 2.17
CA PHE A 196 6.54 -13.04 2.11
C PHE A 196 6.98 -14.24 2.96
N ILE A 197 6.72 -14.25 4.26
CA ILE A 197 7.21 -15.32 5.14
C ILE A 197 6.56 -16.67 4.80
N LEU A 198 5.24 -16.72 4.70
CA LEU A 198 4.50 -17.95 4.45
C LEU A 198 4.86 -18.60 3.09
N PRO A 199 4.90 -17.84 1.97
CA PRO A 199 5.29 -18.42 0.69
C PRO A 199 6.77 -18.80 0.65
N ALA A 200 7.67 -17.98 1.22
CA ALA A 200 9.12 -18.20 1.11
C ALA A 200 9.63 -19.33 2.01
N PHE A 201 9.10 -19.47 3.24
CA PHE A 201 9.58 -20.44 4.22
C PHE A 201 8.69 -21.67 4.37
N PHE A 202 7.38 -21.55 4.10
CA PHE A 202 6.41 -22.62 4.28
C PHE A 202 5.80 -23.12 2.96
N ASN A 203 6.25 -22.58 1.82
CA ASN A 203 5.79 -22.94 0.47
C ASN A 203 4.26 -22.91 0.33
N ASN A 204 3.60 -21.97 1.02
CA ASN A 204 2.15 -21.85 1.09
C ASN A 204 1.69 -20.49 0.54
N PRO A 205 1.43 -20.38 -0.78
CA PRO A 205 0.95 -19.16 -1.42
C PRO A 205 -0.58 -18.97 -1.35
N TYR A 206 -1.33 -19.90 -0.73
CA TYR A 206 -2.79 -19.93 -0.80
C TYR A 206 -3.50 -18.72 -0.18
N LEU A 207 -2.82 -18.00 0.73
CA LEU A 207 -3.37 -16.84 1.43
C LEU A 207 -2.99 -15.50 0.79
N ILE A 208 -2.12 -15.50 -0.24
CA ILE A 208 -1.74 -14.29 -0.98
C ILE A 208 -2.96 -13.59 -1.62
N PRO A 209 -3.95 -14.28 -2.21
CA PRO A 209 -5.13 -13.63 -2.80
C PRO A 209 -5.98 -12.84 -1.80
N LEU A 210 -5.86 -13.11 -0.50
CA LEU A 210 -6.56 -12.37 0.56
C LEU A 210 -5.82 -11.10 0.99
N SER A 211 -4.73 -10.73 0.32
CA SER A 211 -3.91 -9.56 0.65
C SER A 211 -4.68 -8.25 0.78
N ALA A 212 -5.76 -8.09 0.00
CA ALA A 212 -6.62 -6.92 0.04
C ALA A 212 -7.30 -6.72 1.40
N ILE A 213 -7.55 -7.79 2.15
CA ILE A 213 -8.18 -7.70 3.49
C ILE A 213 -7.23 -7.02 4.47
N PHE A 214 -5.92 -7.18 4.28
CA PHE A 214 -4.92 -6.71 5.23
C PHE A 214 -4.82 -5.18 5.30
N ILE A 215 -5.35 -4.45 4.32
CA ILE A 215 -5.36 -2.97 4.33
C ILE A 215 -6.49 -2.39 5.19
N PHE A 216 -7.55 -3.16 5.49
CA PHE A 216 -8.69 -2.66 6.27
C PHE A 216 -8.31 -2.07 7.63
N PRO A 217 -7.39 -2.66 8.42
CA PRO A 217 -6.87 -2.02 9.62
C PRO A 217 -6.31 -0.62 9.35
N PHE A 218 -5.50 -0.44 8.30
CA PHE A 218 -4.95 0.88 7.94
C PHE A 218 -6.06 1.88 7.59
N ILE A 219 -7.04 1.48 6.78
CA ILE A 219 -8.20 2.31 6.42
C ILE A 219 -8.99 2.69 7.67
N GLY A 220 -9.37 1.71 8.50
CA GLY A 220 -10.21 1.91 9.68
C GLY A 220 -9.57 2.87 10.68
N PHE A 221 -8.31 2.65 11.03
CA PHE A 221 -7.60 3.51 11.98
C PHE A 221 -7.31 4.91 11.41
N THR A 222 -6.99 5.02 10.12
CA THR A 222 -6.79 6.34 9.47
C THR A 222 -8.09 7.12 9.41
N SER A 223 -9.20 6.49 9.00
CA SER A 223 -10.53 7.08 9.01
C SER A 223 -10.95 7.51 10.42
N TYR A 224 -10.68 6.70 11.44
CA TYR A 224 -10.95 7.07 12.84
C TYR A 224 -10.13 8.29 13.27
N ALA A 225 -8.85 8.36 12.90
CA ALA A 225 -8.00 9.51 13.20
C ALA A 225 -8.51 10.79 12.50
N ILE A 226 -9.03 10.68 11.27
CA ILE A 226 -9.64 11.79 10.52
C ILE A 226 -10.90 12.27 11.23
N LEU A 227 -11.86 11.38 11.48
CA LEU A 227 -13.18 11.74 12.00
C LEU A 227 -13.12 12.22 13.45
N LYS A 228 -12.43 11.48 14.33
CA LYS A 228 -12.46 11.76 15.78
C LYS A 228 -11.33 12.66 16.25
N HIS A 229 -10.17 12.59 15.60
CA HIS A 229 -9.00 13.38 16.00
C HIS A 229 -8.70 14.53 15.03
N GLY A 230 -9.55 14.77 14.03
CA GLY A 230 -9.40 15.89 13.10
C GLY A 230 -8.17 15.78 12.20
N LEU A 231 -7.70 14.55 11.93
CA LEU A 231 -6.56 14.37 11.03
C LEU A 231 -6.87 14.99 9.66
N PHE A 232 -5.91 15.74 9.11
CA PHE A 232 -6.03 16.50 7.87
C PHE A 232 -7.07 17.63 7.86
N ASN A 233 -7.73 17.94 8.99
CA ASN A 233 -8.75 18.98 9.11
C ASN A 233 -10.02 18.80 8.22
N VAL A 234 -10.32 17.57 7.81
CA VAL A 234 -11.39 17.16 6.85
C VAL A 234 -12.84 17.52 7.24
N LYS A 235 -13.07 18.21 8.35
CA LYS A 235 -14.42 18.49 8.87
C LYS A 235 -15.31 19.25 7.86
N ILE A 236 -14.70 20.08 7.01
CA ILE A 236 -15.41 20.90 6.02
C ILE A 236 -15.96 20.01 4.90
N ILE A 237 -15.13 19.16 4.29
CA ILE A 237 -15.53 18.34 3.15
C ILE A 237 -16.51 17.22 3.51
N ALA A 238 -16.40 16.63 4.69
CA ALA A 238 -17.37 15.63 5.13
C ALA A 238 -18.79 16.23 5.23
N THR A 239 -18.88 17.49 5.64
CA THR A 239 -20.14 18.24 5.73
C THR A 239 -20.66 18.59 4.33
N GLU A 240 -19.78 19.03 3.42
CA GLU A 240 -20.14 19.32 2.02
C GLU A 240 -20.64 18.08 1.26
N LEU A 241 -20.00 16.92 1.43
CA LEU A 241 -20.44 15.66 0.82
C LEU A 241 -21.80 15.21 1.36
N LEU A 242 -22.01 15.36 2.67
CA LEU A 242 -23.30 15.04 3.29
C LEU A 242 -24.40 15.97 2.77
N VAL A 243 -24.13 17.27 2.68
CA VAL A 243 -25.06 18.25 2.09
C VAL A 243 -25.35 17.91 0.63
N PHE A 244 -24.34 17.56 -0.17
CA PHE A 244 -24.51 17.17 -1.57
C PHE A 244 -25.37 15.91 -1.73
N ILE A 245 -25.16 14.90 -0.89
CA ILE A 245 -25.99 13.68 -0.87
C ILE A 245 -27.44 14.02 -0.50
N ILE A 246 -27.65 14.82 0.56
CA ILE A 246 -29.00 15.28 0.95
C ILE A 246 -29.65 16.04 -0.22
N TRP A 247 -28.89 16.89 -0.91
CA TRP A 247 -29.39 17.65 -2.05
C TRP A 247 -29.86 16.76 -3.19
N ILE A 248 -29.10 15.71 -3.54
CA ILE A 248 -29.50 14.74 -4.58
C ILE A 248 -30.76 13.97 -4.18
N PHE A 249 -30.92 13.60 -2.90
CA PHE A 249 -32.11 12.90 -2.43
C PHE A 249 -33.34 13.79 -2.27
N CYS A 250 -33.15 15.11 -2.16
CA CYS A 250 -34.23 16.09 -2.07
C CYS A 250 -34.66 16.69 -3.43
N LEU A 251 -33.97 16.35 -4.51
CA LEU A 251 -34.24 16.81 -5.88
C LEU A 251 -34.95 15.71 -6.68
#